data_AF-A0A0C1TNZ7-F1
#
_entry.id   AF-A0A0C1TNZ7-F1
#
_cell.length_a   1.000
_cell.length_b   1.000
_cell.length_c   1.000
_cell.angle_alpha   90.00
_cell.angle_beta   90.00
_cell.angle_gamma   90.00
#
_symmetry.space_group_name_H-M   'P 1'
#
loop_
_entity.id
_entity.type
_entity.pdbx_description
1 polymer ?
#
loop_
_entity_poly.entity_id
_entity_poly.type
_entity_poly.pdbx_seq_one_letter_code
_entity_poly.pdbx_strand_id
1 'polypeptide(L)'
;MNVSRRQFLIIGGAALAAMAVPLPVSARKETVVPVLMYHDVSNHFRDPFTISPALFAAHMEWLHAAGYRAVTVGEALAARGATADRMVVITFDDGYASFLDYVHPLLLQYGFSAAISVIGSHVGTWLERDGRRPMLSWDEYRYLAARGVEVGCHAHHLHAIERLRRASASELAADLELFQQTVAREMGRRATILAWPYGIYTAERIHIARQAGFVHILTSNEGYVDGGTDPAAIPRLNVDNRLDLVSFSNYLRGE
;
A
#
# COMPACT_ATOMS: atom_id res chain seq x y z
N MET A 1 49.72 76.01 -14.60
CA MET A 1 50.12 75.28 -15.82
C MET A 1 49.09 74.20 -16.12
N ASN A 2 48.79 73.97 -17.40
CA ASN A 2 48.06 72.79 -17.88
C ASN A 2 48.88 71.51 -17.53
N VAL A 3 48.38 70.26 -17.58
CA VAL A 3 47.77 69.56 -18.73
C VAL A 3 46.90 68.38 -18.26
N SER A 4 45.94 67.99 -19.09
CA SER A 4 45.00 66.90 -18.88
C SER A 4 45.35 65.59 -19.63
N ARG A 5 44.74 64.47 -19.19
CA ARG A 5 44.34 63.27 -19.96
C ARG A 5 45.41 62.23 -20.41
N ARG A 6 45.06 60.95 -20.14
CA ARG A 6 45.51 59.66 -20.78
C ARG A 6 47.00 59.31 -20.55
N GLN A 7 47.46 58.05 -20.47
CA GLN A 7 46.92 56.67 -20.32
C GLN A 7 48.10 55.82 -19.71
N PHE A 8 48.08 54.51 -19.38
CA PHE A 8 47.25 53.33 -19.69
C PHE A 8 47.54 52.22 -18.61
N LEU A 9 46.96 51.02 -18.75
CA LEU A 9 47.45 49.69 -18.29
C LEU A 9 47.99 49.50 -16.84
N ILE A 10 47.24 48.74 -16.03
CA ILE A 10 47.82 47.84 -15.01
C ILE A 10 47.42 46.40 -15.35
N ILE A 11 48.41 45.51 -15.32
CA ILE A 11 48.33 44.06 -15.60
C ILE A 11 48.19 43.32 -14.27
N GLY A 12 47.49 42.18 -14.24
CA GLY A 12 47.64 41.20 -13.16
C GLY A 12 46.36 40.67 -12.52
N GLY A 13 45.48 40.05 -13.31
CA GLY A 13 44.41 39.20 -12.76
C GLY A 13 45.00 37.88 -12.25
N ALA A 14 45.23 37.74 -10.95
CA ALA A 14 45.52 36.45 -10.33
C ALA A 14 44.21 35.68 -10.13
N ALA A 15 43.99 34.64 -10.93
CA ALA A 15 42.84 33.76 -10.77
C ALA A 15 42.99 32.93 -9.48
N LEU A 16 42.19 33.22 -8.45
CA LEU A 16 41.96 32.25 -7.38
C LEU A 16 41.17 31.09 -7.98
N ALA A 17 41.86 29.98 -8.23
CA ALA A 17 41.24 28.71 -8.49
C ALA A 17 40.51 28.26 -7.21
N ALA A 18 39.20 28.53 -7.15
CA ALA A 18 38.34 27.98 -6.12
C ALA A 18 38.33 26.46 -6.29
N MET A 19 39.08 25.75 -5.44
CA MET A 19 38.97 24.30 -5.36
C MET A 19 37.58 23.96 -4.85
N ALA A 20 36.71 23.55 -5.78
CA ALA A 20 35.44 22.94 -5.45
C ALA A 20 35.73 21.62 -4.72
N VAL A 21 35.72 21.67 -3.39
CA VAL A 21 35.63 20.48 -2.56
C VAL A 21 34.35 19.76 -2.98
N PRO A 22 34.41 18.53 -3.52
CA PRO A 22 33.20 17.79 -3.80
C PRO A 22 32.50 17.59 -2.46
N LEU A 23 31.32 18.17 -2.29
CA LEU A 23 30.45 17.76 -1.19
C LEU A 23 30.31 16.24 -1.29
N PRO A 24 30.43 15.48 -0.18
CA PRO A 24 30.23 14.06 -0.24
C PRO A 24 28.86 13.83 -0.85
N VAL A 25 28.81 13.06 -1.94
CA VAL A 25 27.55 12.56 -2.47
C VAL A 25 26.98 11.71 -1.36
N SER A 26 26.06 12.29 -0.59
CA SER A 26 25.24 11.56 0.37
C SER A 26 24.69 10.38 -0.41
N ALA A 27 25.06 9.17 0.01
CA ALA A 27 24.48 7.96 -0.53
C ALA A 27 22.98 8.14 -0.37
N ARG A 28 22.25 8.31 -1.49
CA ARG A 28 20.81 8.55 -1.43
C ARG A 28 20.22 7.41 -0.61
N LYS A 29 19.63 7.73 0.55
CA LYS A 29 18.86 6.77 1.36
C LYS A 29 17.97 6.03 0.37
N GLU A 30 18.05 4.70 0.34
CA GLU A 30 17.34 3.93 -0.66
C GLU A 30 15.86 4.31 -0.61
N THR A 31 15.28 4.56 -1.78
CA THR A 31 13.97 5.19 -1.88
C THR A 31 12.93 4.10 -1.69
N VAL A 32 12.48 3.96 -0.45
CA VAL A 32 11.54 2.91 -0.04
C VAL A 32 10.10 3.39 -0.15
N VAL A 33 9.20 2.47 -0.50
CA VAL A 33 7.76 2.72 -0.64
C VAL A 33 7.01 2.07 0.53
N PRO A 34 6.37 2.84 1.43
CA PRO A 34 5.52 2.29 2.48
C PRO A 34 4.26 1.63 1.88
N VAL A 35 3.88 0.47 2.44
CA VAL A 35 2.65 -0.25 2.12
C VAL A 35 1.77 -0.28 3.36
N LEU A 36 0.72 0.53 3.39
CA LEU A 36 -0.16 0.67 4.55
C LEU A 36 -1.20 -0.47 4.57
N MET A 37 -1.40 -1.09 5.73
CA MET A 37 -2.40 -2.13 5.98
C MET A 37 -3.47 -1.59 6.92
N TYR A 38 -4.61 -1.22 6.34
CA TYR A 38 -5.85 -0.89 7.03
C TYR A 38 -6.80 -2.11 7.03
N HIS A 39 -7.83 -2.09 7.88
CA HIS A 39 -8.91 -3.07 7.85
C HIS A 39 -10.26 -2.34 7.72
N ASP A 40 -10.86 -1.92 8.84
CA ASP A 40 -12.14 -1.19 8.87
C ASP A 40 -11.93 0.30 9.17
N VAL A 41 -12.78 1.15 8.59
CA VAL A 41 -12.83 2.60 8.84
C VAL A 41 -14.26 2.92 9.27
N SER A 42 -14.53 3.01 10.57
CA SER A 42 -15.90 3.08 11.09
C SER A 42 -16.05 3.89 12.37
N ASN A 43 -17.20 4.56 12.49
CA ASN A 43 -17.66 5.11 13.77
C ASN A 43 -18.52 4.11 14.56
N HIS A 44 -19.08 3.10 13.90
CA HIS A 44 -20.07 2.17 14.43
C HIS A 44 -19.42 0.90 14.99
N PHE A 45 -18.49 0.33 14.23
CA PHE A 45 -17.74 -0.87 14.63
C PHE A 45 -16.43 -0.49 15.31
N ARG A 46 -15.99 -1.33 16.25
CA ARG A 46 -14.77 -1.11 17.04
C ARG A 46 -14.11 -2.44 17.38
N ASP A 47 -12.90 -2.61 16.89
CA ASP A 47 -11.96 -3.67 17.26
C ASP A 47 -10.53 -3.10 17.14
N PRO A 48 -9.46 -3.85 17.49
CA PRO A 48 -8.09 -3.34 17.45
C PRO A 48 -7.58 -2.89 16.07
N PHE A 49 -8.27 -3.22 14.97
CA PHE A 49 -7.88 -2.89 13.60
C PHE A 49 -8.84 -1.91 12.91
N THR A 50 -9.91 -1.49 13.62
CA THR A 50 -10.86 -0.49 13.13
C THR A 50 -10.39 0.91 13.49
N ILE A 51 -10.26 1.80 12.51
CA ILE A 51 -9.91 3.20 12.73
C ILE A 51 -11.09 4.14 12.54
N SER A 52 -11.06 5.30 13.19
CA SER A 52 -12.09 6.32 12.99
C SER A 52 -11.97 6.98 11.60
N PRO A 53 -13.10 7.32 10.94
CA PRO A 53 -13.08 8.06 9.67
C PRO A 53 -12.35 9.40 9.76
N ALA A 54 -12.37 10.06 10.92
CA ALA A 54 -11.65 11.31 11.14
C ALA A 54 -10.11 11.12 11.10
N LEU A 55 -9.60 10.04 11.71
CA LEU A 55 -8.17 9.71 11.64
C LEU A 55 -7.76 9.28 10.24
N PHE A 56 -8.59 8.49 9.55
CA PHE A 56 -8.34 8.11 8.15
C PHE A 56 -8.31 9.33 7.23
N ALA A 57 -9.26 10.27 7.36
CA ALA A 57 -9.27 11.51 6.61
C ALA A 57 -8.00 12.33 6.83
N ALA A 58 -7.54 12.45 8.08
CA ALA A 58 -6.30 13.14 8.41
C ALA A 58 -5.05 12.45 7.80
N HIS A 59 -5.00 11.11 7.77
CA HIS A 59 -3.94 10.36 7.08
C HIS A 59 -3.92 10.68 5.57
N MET A 60 -5.09 10.69 4.91
CA MET A 60 -5.19 10.96 3.47
C MET A 60 -4.86 12.42 3.12
N GLU A 61 -5.35 13.37 3.92
CA GLU A 61 -5.02 14.79 3.78
C GLU A 61 -3.52 15.04 3.96
N TRP A 62 -2.89 14.43 4.97
CA TRP A 62 -1.45 14.53 5.19
C TRP A 62 -0.65 13.97 4.01
N LEU A 63 -1.02 12.78 3.50
CA LEU A 63 -0.39 12.19 2.33
C LEU A 63 -0.43 13.15 1.13
N HIS A 64 -1.62 13.69 0.83
CA HIS A 64 -1.81 14.60 -0.28
C HIS A 64 -1.00 15.90 -0.12
N ALA A 65 -1.05 16.52 1.07
CA ALA A 65 -0.32 17.75 1.38
C ALA A 65 1.21 17.56 1.37
N ALA A 66 1.70 16.37 1.77
CA ALA A 66 3.11 15.99 1.71
C ALA A 66 3.57 15.54 0.29
N GLY A 67 2.68 15.59 -0.70
CA GLY A 67 2.98 15.27 -2.10
C GLY A 67 3.07 13.77 -2.41
N TYR A 68 2.51 12.91 -1.56
CA TYR A 68 2.48 11.47 -1.82
C TYR A 68 1.48 11.11 -2.92
N ARG A 69 1.86 10.13 -3.74
CA ARG A 69 1.05 9.45 -4.73
C ARG A 69 0.69 8.07 -4.20
N ALA A 70 -0.60 7.81 -3.97
CA ALA A 70 -1.07 6.46 -3.72
C ALA A 70 -1.14 5.68 -5.05
N VAL A 71 -0.35 4.62 -5.17
CA VAL A 71 -0.14 3.83 -6.39
C VAL A 71 -0.56 2.37 -6.21
N THR A 72 -0.71 1.65 -7.32
CA THR A 72 -0.96 0.20 -7.31
C THR A 72 0.23 -0.58 -6.75
N VAL A 73 -0.01 -1.82 -6.31
CA VAL A 73 1.06 -2.70 -5.79
C VAL A 73 2.13 -2.97 -6.87
N GLY A 74 1.70 -3.11 -8.12
CA GLY A 74 2.59 -3.33 -9.27
C GLY A 74 3.46 -2.12 -9.60
N GLU A 75 2.91 -0.90 -9.55
CA GLU A 75 3.68 0.35 -9.76
C GLU A 75 4.77 0.54 -8.69
N ALA A 76 4.44 0.30 -7.41
CA ALA A 76 5.41 0.40 -6.33
C ALA A 76 6.58 -0.59 -6.49
N LEU A 77 6.27 -1.84 -6.85
CA LEU A 77 7.30 -2.88 -7.11
C LEU A 77 8.12 -2.62 -8.38
N ALA A 78 7.62 -1.84 -9.33
CA ALA A 78 8.33 -1.45 -10.55
C ALA A 78 9.18 -0.17 -10.37
N ALA A 79 8.84 0.68 -9.41
CA ALA A 79 9.51 1.96 -9.18
C ALA A 79 10.97 1.79 -8.71
N ARG A 80 11.88 2.65 -9.18
CA ARG A 80 13.31 2.61 -8.81
C ARG A 80 13.87 4.02 -8.62
N GLY A 81 14.64 4.20 -7.56
CA GLY A 81 15.29 5.47 -7.23
C GLY A 81 14.28 6.63 -7.19
N ALA A 82 14.55 7.69 -7.97
CA ALA A 82 13.70 8.89 -7.98
C ALA A 82 12.23 8.64 -8.38
N THR A 83 11.89 7.53 -9.07
CA THR A 83 10.49 7.24 -9.39
C THR A 83 9.71 6.63 -8.22
N ALA A 84 10.40 6.13 -7.18
CA ALA A 84 9.78 5.62 -5.96
C ALA A 84 9.61 6.72 -4.89
N ASP A 85 10.18 7.92 -5.11
CA ASP A 85 10.04 9.03 -4.19
C ASP A 85 8.56 9.46 -4.07
N ARG A 86 8.12 9.69 -2.83
CA ARG A 86 6.74 10.01 -2.47
C ARG A 86 5.69 9.05 -3.03
N MET A 87 6.01 7.78 -3.28
CA MET A 87 4.98 6.75 -3.47
C MET A 87 4.48 6.20 -2.12
N VAL A 88 3.24 5.75 -2.09
CA VAL A 88 2.67 4.92 -1.02
C VAL A 88 1.72 3.91 -1.65
N VAL A 89 1.61 2.71 -1.07
CA VAL A 89 0.55 1.75 -1.42
C VAL A 89 -0.44 1.73 -0.26
N ILE A 90 -1.73 1.86 -0.55
CA ILE A 90 -2.80 1.80 0.45
C ILE A 90 -3.53 0.47 0.26
N THR A 91 -3.48 -0.40 1.27
CA THR A 91 -4.17 -1.71 1.25
C THR A 91 -5.19 -1.82 2.38
N PHE A 92 -6.29 -2.50 2.08
CA PHE A 92 -7.36 -2.85 3.02
C PHE A 92 -7.60 -4.35 2.97
N ASP A 93 -7.76 -4.98 4.13
CA ASP A 93 -8.11 -6.40 4.22
C ASP A 93 -9.61 -6.60 4.59
N ASP A 94 -10.04 -7.85 4.68
CA ASP A 94 -11.39 -8.36 4.99
C ASP A 94 -12.52 -8.03 3.98
N GLY A 95 -12.70 -6.77 3.56
CA GLY A 95 -13.73 -6.36 2.58
C GLY A 95 -14.98 -5.68 3.14
N TYR A 96 -14.85 -4.88 4.20
CA TYR A 96 -15.98 -4.18 4.86
C TYR A 96 -16.68 -3.13 3.98
N ALA A 97 -18.02 -3.05 4.08
CA ALA A 97 -18.81 -2.10 3.30
C ALA A 97 -18.55 -0.62 3.63
N SER A 98 -18.07 -0.34 4.85
CA SER A 98 -17.61 0.98 5.32
C SER A 98 -16.56 1.63 4.40
N PHE A 99 -15.84 0.84 3.60
CA PHE A 99 -14.94 1.32 2.55
C PHE A 99 -15.66 2.26 1.56
N LEU A 100 -16.90 1.96 1.16
CA LEU A 100 -17.64 2.83 0.24
C LEU A 100 -18.06 4.15 0.89
N ASP A 101 -18.39 4.13 2.18
CA ASP A 101 -18.89 5.30 2.91
C ASP A 101 -17.76 6.26 3.29
N TYR A 102 -16.63 5.74 3.76
CA TYR A 102 -15.58 6.53 4.41
C TYR A 102 -14.23 6.54 3.66
N VAL A 103 -13.90 5.52 2.87
CA VAL A 103 -12.61 5.41 2.19
C VAL A 103 -12.67 5.92 0.77
N HIS A 104 -13.55 5.34 -0.04
CA HIS A 104 -13.65 5.60 -1.48
C HIS A 104 -13.87 7.09 -1.85
N PRO A 105 -14.67 7.90 -1.11
CA PRO A 105 -14.82 9.32 -1.42
C PRO A 105 -13.50 10.10 -1.31
N LEU A 106 -12.66 9.76 -0.33
CA LEU A 106 -11.35 10.39 -0.14
C LEU A 106 -10.33 9.93 -1.19
N LEU A 107 -10.38 8.64 -1.58
CA LEU A 107 -9.58 8.14 -2.70
C LEU A 107 -9.87 8.91 -4.00
N LEU A 108 -11.16 9.13 -4.31
CA LEU A 108 -11.57 9.94 -5.46
C LEU A 108 -11.16 11.42 -5.31
N GLN A 109 -11.30 12.00 -4.12
CA GLN A 109 -10.95 13.40 -3.85
C GLN A 109 -9.46 13.71 -4.10
N TYR A 110 -8.57 12.79 -3.69
CA TYR A 110 -7.12 12.97 -3.81
C TYR A 110 -6.48 12.30 -5.03
N GLY A 111 -7.28 11.59 -5.86
CA GLY A 111 -6.78 10.84 -7.02
C GLY A 111 -5.90 9.66 -6.64
N PHE A 112 -6.24 8.98 -5.53
CA PHE A 112 -5.46 7.91 -4.92
C PHE A 112 -5.97 6.52 -5.33
N SER A 113 -5.05 5.63 -5.72
CA SER A 113 -5.32 4.19 -5.89
C SER A 113 -5.25 3.46 -4.55
N ALA A 114 -5.93 2.32 -4.45
CA ALA A 114 -5.86 1.41 -3.31
C ALA A 114 -6.09 -0.05 -3.75
N ALA A 115 -5.68 -1.00 -2.92
CA ALA A 115 -6.03 -2.42 -3.05
C ALA A 115 -6.92 -2.87 -1.89
N ILE A 116 -7.92 -3.71 -2.17
CA ILE A 116 -8.75 -4.37 -1.16
C ILE A 116 -8.71 -5.89 -1.32
N SER A 117 -8.25 -6.60 -0.29
CA SER A 117 -8.13 -8.05 -0.25
C SER A 117 -9.34 -8.63 0.47
N VAL A 118 -10.13 -9.45 -0.22
CA VAL A 118 -11.51 -9.77 0.21
C VAL A 118 -11.64 -11.23 0.60
N ILE A 119 -12.43 -11.52 1.64
CA ILE A 119 -12.73 -12.90 2.04
C ILE A 119 -13.86 -13.43 1.15
N GLY A 120 -13.56 -14.39 0.28
CA GLY A 120 -14.47 -14.82 -0.79
C GLY A 120 -15.87 -15.22 -0.33
N SER A 121 -16.01 -15.91 0.81
CA SER A 121 -17.32 -16.31 1.34
C SER A 121 -18.03 -15.28 2.21
N HIS A 122 -17.47 -14.08 2.37
CA HIS A 122 -18.12 -12.96 3.06
C HIS A 122 -18.61 -11.87 2.09
N VAL A 123 -18.34 -11.98 0.80
CA VAL A 123 -18.79 -11.00 -0.20
C VAL A 123 -20.33 -10.95 -0.26
N GLY A 124 -20.89 -9.76 -0.08
CA GLY A 124 -22.34 -9.52 -0.05
C GLY A 124 -23.07 -10.10 1.17
N THR A 125 -22.35 -10.44 2.25
CA THR A 125 -22.94 -10.95 3.49
C THR A 125 -22.78 -9.95 4.65
N TRP A 126 -23.03 -10.41 5.88
CA TRP A 126 -22.73 -9.68 7.09
C TRP A 126 -21.92 -10.58 8.04
N LEU A 127 -20.95 -10.00 8.73
CA LEU A 127 -20.31 -10.67 9.87
C LEU A 127 -21.17 -10.42 11.11
N GLU A 128 -21.70 -11.47 11.73
CA GLU A 128 -22.54 -11.35 12.92
C GLU A 128 -21.79 -10.78 14.16
N ARG A 129 -20.46 -10.73 14.11
CA ARG A 129 -19.64 -10.10 15.16
C ARG A 129 -19.88 -8.58 15.20
N ASP A 130 -19.94 -8.03 16.41
CA ASP A 130 -20.01 -6.60 16.69
C ASP A 130 -21.24 -5.87 16.10
N GLY A 131 -22.36 -6.59 15.91
CA GLY A 131 -23.64 -5.99 15.49
C GLY A 131 -23.94 -6.08 14.00
N ARG A 132 -23.65 -7.24 13.38
CA ARG A 132 -23.97 -7.55 11.97
C ARG A 132 -23.29 -6.59 10.98
N ARG A 133 -21.96 -6.58 11.01
CA ARG A 133 -21.08 -5.73 10.19
C ARG A 133 -21.23 -6.06 8.70
N PRO A 134 -21.66 -5.11 7.83
CA PRO A 134 -21.88 -5.36 6.41
C PRO A 134 -20.58 -5.49 5.62
N MET A 135 -20.59 -6.36 4.61
CA MET A 135 -19.49 -6.62 3.69
C MET A 135 -19.86 -6.14 2.29
N LEU A 136 -18.88 -5.66 1.52
CA LEU A 136 -19.10 -5.27 0.12
C LEU A 136 -19.56 -6.45 -0.72
N SER A 137 -20.44 -6.18 -1.69
CA SER A 137 -20.94 -7.10 -2.71
C SER A 137 -20.12 -7.05 -4.00
N TRP A 138 -20.32 -8.04 -4.91
CA TRP A 138 -19.65 -8.05 -6.21
C TRP A 138 -20.02 -6.84 -7.09
N ASP A 139 -21.23 -6.30 -6.99
CA ASP A 139 -21.65 -5.11 -7.72
C ASP A 139 -20.87 -3.87 -7.26
N GLU A 140 -20.65 -3.75 -5.96
CA GLU A 140 -19.83 -2.71 -5.34
C GLU A 140 -18.34 -2.88 -5.70
N TYR A 141 -17.80 -4.11 -5.69
CA TYR A 141 -16.45 -4.37 -6.18
C TYR A 141 -16.28 -4.03 -7.67
N ARG A 142 -17.26 -4.30 -8.53
CA ARG A 142 -17.25 -3.87 -9.93
C ARG A 142 -17.25 -2.34 -10.06
N TYR A 143 -18.05 -1.66 -9.24
CA TYR A 143 -18.08 -0.19 -9.18
C TYR A 143 -16.74 0.43 -8.73
N LEU A 144 -16.10 -0.16 -7.72
CA LEU A 144 -14.80 0.25 -7.19
C LEU A 144 -13.65 -0.05 -8.15
N ALA A 145 -13.64 -1.23 -8.79
CA ALA A 145 -12.62 -1.62 -9.75
C ALA A 145 -12.63 -0.72 -11.00
N ALA A 146 -13.80 -0.25 -11.44
CA ALA A 146 -13.93 0.75 -12.51
C ALA A 146 -13.36 2.14 -12.14
N ARG A 147 -12.94 2.35 -10.87
CA ARG A 147 -12.41 3.60 -10.32
C ARG A 147 -10.98 3.46 -9.76
N GLY A 148 -10.27 2.40 -10.15
CA GLY A 148 -8.85 2.22 -9.80
C GLY A 148 -8.58 1.45 -8.50
N VAL A 149 -9.60 0.85 -7.88
CA VAL A 149 -9.38 -0.05 -6.73
C VAL A 149 -9.02 -1.46 -7.21
N GLU A 150 -7.86 -1.96 -6.81
CA GLU A 150 -7.46 -3.35 -7.07
C GLU A 150 -8.22 -4.30 -6.13
N VAL A 151 -8.78 -5.39 -6.65
CA VAL A 151 -9.48 -6.41 -5.84
C VAL A 151 -8.58 -7.66 -5.76
N GLY A 152 -8.18 -8.00 -4.54
CA GLY A 152 -7.31 -9.12 -4.19
C GLY A 152 -8.02 -10.20 -3.35
N CYS A 153 -7.30 -11.29 -3.08
CA CYS A 153 -7.75 -12.41 -2.27
C CYS A 153 -7.35 -12.26 -0.81
N HIS A 154 -8.23 -12.64 0.12
CA HIS A 154 -7.93 -12.83 1.53
C HIS A 154 -8.44 -14.21 2.01
N ALA A 155 -8.12 -15.25 1.24
CA ALA A 155 -8.74 -16.58 1.23
C ALA A 155 -10.23 -16.58 0.77
N HIS A 156 -10.79 -17.77 0.50
CA HIS A 156 -12.22 -17.93 0.25
C HIS A 156 -12.97 -18.29 1.54
N HIS A 157 -12.63 -19.42 2.16
CA HIS A 157 -13.18 -19.97 3.40
C HIS A 157 -12.14 -20.15 4.52
N LEU A 158 -10.85 -20.00 4.22
CA LEU A 158 -9.75 -20.18 5.19
C LEU A 158 -9.42 -18.92 6.02
N HIS A 159 -10.33 -17.95 6.12
CA HIS A 159 -10.20 -16.81 7.06
C HIS A 159 -10.69 -17.16 8.47
N ALA A 160 -10.03 -18.15 9.09
CA ALA A 160 -10.23 -18.51 10.49
C ALA A 160 -8.94 -19.15 11.03
N ILE A 161 -8.31 -18.52 12.03
CA ILE A 161 -6.91 -18.80 12.40
C ILE A 161 -6.58 -20.28 12.63
N GLU A 162 -7.43 -21.00 13.37
CA GLU A 162 -7.21 -22.42 13.67
C GLU A 162 -7.45 -23.33 12.46
N ARG A 163 -8.41 -22.99 11.59
CA ARG A 163 -8.65 -23.71 10.34
C ARG A 163 -7.49 -23.48 9.36
N LEU A 164 -7.06 -22.23 9.22
CA LEU A 164 -5.94 -21.84 8.35
C LEU A 164 -4.63 -22.51 8.75
N ARG A 165 -4.32 -22.60 10.05
CA ARG A 165 -3.11 -23.26 10.56
C ARG A 165 -3.11 -24.76 10.30
N ARG A 166 -4.26 -25.41 10.36
CA ARG A 166 -4.42 -26.86 10.19
C ARG A 166 -4.66 -27.29 8.74
N ALA A 167 -5.03 -26.35 7.86
CA ALA A 167 -5.27 -26.61 6.45
C ALA A 167 -4.03 -27.22 5.77
N SER A 168 -4.26 -28.37 5.14
CA SER A 168 -3.30 -29.06 4.28
C SER A 168 -3.02 -28.28 2.99
N ALA A 169 -1.94 -28.65 2.29
CA ALA A 169 -1.57 -28.06 1.01
C ALA A 169 -2.71 -28.15 -0.04
N SER A 170 -3.44 -29.27 -0.09
CA SER A 170 -4.55 -29.47 -1.01
C SER A 170 -5.79 -28.65 -0.63
N GLU A 171 -6.11 -28.51 0.66
CA GLU A 171 -7.18 -27.63 1.13
C GLU A 171 -6.89 -26.16 0.81
N LEU A 172 -5.65 -25.70 1.02
CA LEU A 172 -5.24 -24.34 0.65
C LEU A 172 -5.31 -24.11 -0.85
N ALA A 173 -4.81 -25.06 -1.67
CA ALA A 173 -4.88 -24.96 -3.12
C ALA A 173 -6.33 -24.89 -3.62
N ALA A 174 -7.23 -25.71 -3.06
CA ALA A 174 -8.65 -25.71 -3.41
C ALA A 174 -9.36 -24.41 -2.99
N ASP A 175 -9.05 -23.87 -1.80
CA ASP A 175 -9.62 -22.60 -1.31
C ASP A 175 -9.21 -21.40 -2.19
N LEU A 176 -7.93 -21.33 -2.55
CA LEU A 176 -7.39 -20.29 -3.42
C LEU A 176 -7.91 -20.41 -4.86
N GLU A 177 -8.06 -21.62 -5.39
CA GLU A 177 -8.65 -21.81 -6.72
C GLU A 177 -10.16 -21.50 -6.72
N LEU A 178 -10.90 -21.84 -5.66
CA LEU A 178 -12.31 -21.45 -5.50
C LEU A 178 -12.48 -19.93 -5.44
N PHE A 179 -11.57 -19.21 -4.77
CA PHE A 179 -11.52 -17.75 -4.85
C PHE A 179 -11.31 -17.29 -6.30
N GLN A 180 -10.32 -17.84 -6.99
CA GLN A 180 -9.97 -17.42 -8.34
C GLN A 180 -11.09 -17.68 -9.36
N GLN A 181 -11.80 -18.80 -9.25
CA GLN A 181 -12.97 -19.11 -10.07
C GLN A 181 -14.14 -18.17 -9.77
N THR A 182 -14.34 -17.82 -8.50
CA THR A 182 -15.37 -16.86 -8.08
C THR A 182 -15.06 -15.47 -8.66
N VAL A 183 -13.89 -14.89 -8.36
CA VAL A 183 -13.54 -13.55 -8.87
C VAL A 183 -13.48 -13.49 -10.39
N ALA A 184 -13.05 -14.56 -11.07
CA ALA A 184 -13.08 -14.63 -12.53
C ALA A 184 -14.50 -14.58 -13.11
N ARG A 185 -15.48 -15.21 -12.45
CA ARG A 185 -16.90 -15.17 -12.85
C ARG A 185 -17.51 -13.79 -12.61
N GLU A 186 -17.27 -13.21 -11.43
CA GLU A 186 -17.95 -11.98 -10.99
C GLU A 186 -17.30 -10.70 -11.54
N MET A 187 -15.96 -10.71 -11.74
CA MET A 187 -15.17 -9.55 -12.17
C MET A 187 -14.61 -9.69 -13.60
N GLY A 188 -14.83 -10.83 -14.27
CA GLY A 188 -14.30 -11.12 -15.61
C GLY A 188 -12.78 -11.35 -15.67
N ARG A 189 -12.09 -11.42 -14.52
CA ARG A 189 -10.63 -11.61 -14.42
C ARG A 189 -10.24 -12.30 -13.12
N ARG A 190 -9.16 -13.10 -13.17
CA ARG A 190 -8.50 -13.65 -11.97
C ARG A 190 -7.83 -12.51 -11.17
N ALA A 191 -7.69 -12.70 -9.86
CA ALA A 191 -7.00 -11.77 -8.97
C ALA A 191 -5.49 -12.01 -9.01
N THR A 192 -4.71 -10.93 -9.02
CA THR A 192 -3.24 -10.94 -8.98
C THR A 192 -2.67 -10.70 -7.59
N ILE A 193 -3.48 -10.14 -6.67
CA ILE A 193 -3.09 -9.85 -5.28
C ILE A 193 -3.65 -10.92 -4.34
N LEU A 194 -2.84 -11.35 -3.38
CA LEU A 194 -3.22 -12.14 -2.22
C LEU A 194 -2.66 -11.48 -0.95
N ALA A 195 -3.49 -11.16 0.02
CA ALA A 195 -3.03 -10.88 1.39
C ALA A 195 -3.18 -12.13 2.25
N TRP A 196 -2.15 -12.53 2.99
CA TRP A 196 -2.23 -13.68 3.89
C TRP A 196 -3.08 -13.36 5.13
N PRO A 197 -4.16 -14.12 5.42
CA PRO A 197 -4.92 -13.92 6.64
C PRO A 197 -4.04 -14.10 7.88
N TYR A 198 -4.10 -13.10 8.79
CA TYR A 198 -3.28 -13.02 10.00
C TYR A 198 -1.75 -13.07 9.76
N GLY A 199 -1.29 -12.82 8.53
CA GLY A 199 0.13 -12.96 8.16
C GLY A 199 0.67 -14.39 8.20
N ILE A 200 -0.19 -15.42 8.19
CA ILE A 200 0.24 -16.83 8.35
C ILE A 200 0.61 -17.46 7.00
N TYR A 201 1.92 -17.56 6.73
CA TYR A 201 2.45 -18.15 5.49
C TYR A 201 3.73 -18.96 5.71
N THR A 202 4.09 -19.75 4.70
CA THR A 202 5.36 -20.50 4.58
C THR A 202 5.80 -20.48 3.11
N ALA A 203 7.03 -20.94 2.82
CA ALA A 203 7.50 -21.08 1.44
C ALA A 203 6.61 -22.02 0.59
N GLU A 204 6.08 -23.09 1.19
CA GLU A 204 5.11 -24.00 0.55
C GLU A 204 3.80 -23.28 0.22
N ARG A 205 3.27 -22.48 1.16
CA ARG A 205 2.03 -21.70 0.93
C ARG A 205 2.21 -20.63 -0.14
N ILE A 206 3.37 -19.98 -0.19
CA ILE A 206 3.77 -19.08 -1.27
C ILE A 206 3.80 -19.83 -2.62
N HIS A 207 4.37 -21.04 -2.67
CA HIS A 207 4.39 -21.85 -3.89
C HIS A 207 2.97 -22.18 -4.39
N ILE A 208 2.08 -22.60 -3.49
CA ILE A 208 0.67 -22.88 -3.80
C ILE A 208 -0.04 -21.62 -4.31
N ALA A 209 0.17 -20.47 -3.68
CA ALA A 209 -0.40 -19.20 -4.13
C ALA A 209 0.12 -18.77 -5.52
N ARG A 210 1.41 -18.98 -5.80
CA ARG A 210 2.00 -18.76 -7.13
C ARG A 210 1.38 -19.69 -8.18
N GLN A 211 1.16 -20.96 -7.87
CA GLN A 211 0.46 -21.92 -8.75
C GLN A 211 -1.00 -21.52 -9.00
N ALA A 212 -1.70 -20.95 -8.02
CA ALA A 212 -3.04 -20.39 -8.18
C ALA A 212 -3.08 -19.07 -9.00
N GLY A 213 -1.93 -18.52 -9.38
CA GLY A 213 -1.80 -17.35 -10.26
C GLY A 213 -1.64 -16.01 -9.54
N PHE A 214 -1.38 -15.99 -8.23
CA PHE A 214 -1.11 -14.73 -7.51
C PHE A 214 0.30 -14.21 -7.83
N VAL A 215 0.39 -12.92 -8.14
CA VAL A 215 1.60 -12.21 -8.58
C VAL A 215 2.21 -11.38 -7.45
N HIS A 216 1.36 -10.73 -6.67
CA HIS A 216 1.71 -9.85 -5.55
C HIS A 216 1.14 -10.44 -4.27
N ILE A 217 2.00 -10.85 -3.35
CA ILE A 217 1.60 -11.54 -2.12
C ILE A 217 2.00 -10.66 -0.93
N LEU A 218 0.98 -10.11 -0.27
CA LEU A 218 1.09 -9.21 0.87
C LEU A 218 1.17 -10.00 2.18
N THR A 219 2.07 -9.59 3.06
CA THR A 219 2.29 -10.18 4.39
C THR A 219 1.85 -9.21 5.49
N SER A 220 2.05 -9.59 6.75
CA SER A 220 1.90 -8.71 7.92
C SER A 220 3.25 -8.44 8.60
N ASN A 221 4.37 -8.60 7.86
CA ASN A 221 5.69 -8.22 8.35
C ASN A 221 5.85 -6.71 8.19
N GLU A 222 6.13 -6.01 9.28
CA GLU A 222 6.46 -4.58 9.27
C GLU A 222 7.70 -4.32 8.40
N GLY A 223 7.58 -3.37 7.46
CA GLY A 223 8.65 -3.04 6.51
C GLY A 223 8.16 -2.26 5.28
N TYR A 224 9.04 -2.16 4.29
CA TYR A 224 8.87 -1.30 3.12
C TYR A 224 9.18 -2.05 1.84
N VAL A 225 8.63 -1.59 0.71
CA VAL A 225 9.03 -2.03 -0.62
C VAL A 225 10.27 -1.25 -1.07
N ASP A 226 11.26 -1.97 -1.61
CA ASP A 226 12.51 -1.44 -2.15
C ASP A 226 12.88 -2.14 -3.47
N GLY A 227 14.09 -1.90 -3.97
CA GLY A 227 14.56 -2.48 -5.23
C GLY A 227 14.76 -4.01 -5.22
N GLY A 228 14.88 -4.63 -4.04
CA GLY A 228 15.14 -6.05 -3.82
C GLY A 228 13.95 -6.85 -3.26
N THR A 229 12.82 -6.19 -3.00
CA THR A 229 11.63 -6.80 -2.40
C THR A 229 11.05 -7.90 -3.29
N ASP A 230 10.90 -9.10 -2.73
CA ASP A 230 10.24 -10.24 -3.39
C ASP A 230 8.73 -9.96 -3.53
N PRO A 231 8.16 -9.93 -4.75
CA PRO A 231 6.72 -9.83 -4.95
C PRO A 231 5.91 -10.97 -4.30
N ALA A 232 6.55 -12.04 -3.83
CA ALA A 232 5.94 -13.16 -3.11
C ALA A 232 5.88 -12.97 -1.58
N ALA A 233 6.50 -11.92 -1.03
CA ALA A 233 6.57 -11.66 0.41
C ALA A 233 6.65 -10.14 0.69
N ILE A 234 5.68 -9.38 0.19
CA ILE A 234 5.64 -7.92 0.30
C ILE A 234 5.33 -7.53 1.76
N PRO A 235 6.18 -6.74 2.45
CA PRO A 235 5.92 -6.26 3.80
C PRO A 235 4.84 -5.18 3.82
N ARG A 236 4.21 -4.99 4.99
CA ARG A 236 3.19 -3.95 5.21
C ARG A 236 3.29 -3.36 6.62
N LEU A 237 2.96 -2.09 6.73
CA LEU A 237 2.87 -1.34 7.98
C LEU A 237 1.43 -1.38 8.51
N ASN A 238 1.21 -1.95 9.69
CA ASN A 238 -0.12 -2.03 10.29
C ASN A 238 -0.61 -0.65 10.76
N VAL A 239 -1.77 -0.21 10.27
CA VAL A 239 -2.40 1.03 10.73
C VAL A 239 -3.59 0.72 11.63
N ASP A 240 -3.48 1.12 12.90
CA ASP A 240 -4.56 1.03 13.89
C ASP A 240 -4.95 2.42 14.45
N ASN A 241 -6.00 2.46 15.28
CA ASN A 241 -6.60 3.72 15.76
C ASN A 241 -5.74 4.46 16.81
N ARG A 242 -4.54 3.97 17.12
CA ARG A 242 -3.53 4.62 17.97
C ARG A 242 -2.43 5.29 17.15
N LEU A 243 -2.36 5.04 15.84
CA LEU A 243 -1.37 5.63 14.94
C LEU A 243 -1.73 7.09 14.64
N ASP A 244 -1.31 8.00 15.52
CA ASP A 244 -1.48 9.44 15.33
C ASP A 244 -0.68 9.97 14.12
N LEU A 245 -0.92 11.23 13.74
CA LEU A 245 -0.26 11.85 12.59
C LEU A 245 1.26 11.93 12.72
N VAL A 246 1.82 12.01 13.94
CA VAL A 246 3.27 12.06 14.14
C VAL A 246 3.85 10.68 13.82
N SER A 247 3.30 9.64 14.42
CA SER A 247 3.70 8.25 14.21
C SER A 247 3.49 7.82 12.75
N PHE A 248 2.36 8.20 12.14
CA PHE A 248 2.07 7.99 10.73
C PHE A 248 3.09 8.68 9.81
N SER A 249 3.51 9.92 10.13
CA SER A 249 4.55 10.61 9.36
C SER A 249 5.92 9.96 9.46
N ASN A 250 6.22 9.27 10.56
CA ASN A 250 7.48 8.55 10.78
C ASN A 250 7.47 7.23 10.00
N TYR A 251 6.35 6.48 10.07
CA TYR A 251 6.09 5.32 9.20
C TYR A 251 6.35 5.66 7.73
N LEU A 252 5.84 6.78 7.23
CA LEU A 252 6.03 7.16 5.82
C LEU A 252 7.46 7.61 5.44
N ARG A 253 8.39 7.69 6.41
CA ARG A 253 9.79 8.12 6.21
C ARG A 253 10.83 7.04 6.56
N GLY A 254 10.40 5.90 7.13
CA GLY A 254 11.31 4.89 7.66
C GLY A 254 12.17 5.47 8.79
N GLU A 255 11.50 6.02 9.80
CA GLU A 255 12.03 6.65 11.02
C GLU A 255 11.41 6.01 12.29
#